data_AF-A0A3B8QYK8-F1
#
_entry.id   AF-A0A3B8QYK8-F1
#
_cell.length_a   1.000
_cell.length_b   1.000
_cell.length_c   1.000
_cell.angle_alpha   90.00
_cell.angle_beta   90.00
_cell.angle_gamma   90.00
#
_symmetry.space_group_name_H-M   'P 1'
#
loop_
_entity.id
_entity.type
_entity.pdbx_description
1 polymer ?
#
loop_
_entity_poly.entity_id
_entity_poly.type
_entity_poly.pdbx_seq_one_letter_code
_entity_poly.pdbx_strand_id
1 'polypeptide(L)'
;MNVISNILYWISTGLLVPVIVLLIFFFIRALILIGVFFGEYIRVRKTSGKIYDNINSVNASNIDQFRESLPENPASITEAYLKKIIDNAGNEAKTDLLLSEFEIEADKKISTSKVLTKMGPILGLMGTLIPMGPALVGLASGDIASMAYNMQVAFATTVVGLVVSAIGFTTQQAKERWAAKDLTVLEYIANIVNDKKECAK
;
A
#
# COMPACT_ATOMS: atom_id res chain seq x y z
N MET A 1 15.65 -41.63 -11.87
CA MET A 1 16.02 -40.47 -11.01
C MET A 1 16.47 -39.25 -11.84
N ASN A 2 17.29 -39.43 -12.88
CA ASN A 2 17.80 -38.32 -13.71
C ASN A 2 16.73 -37.54 -14.50
N VAL A 3 15.67 -38.19 -14.99
CA VAL A 3 14.63 -37.50 -15.79
C VAL A 3 13.87 -36.46 -14.98
N ILE A 4 13.41 -36.83 -13.77
CA ILE A 4 12.69 -35.92 -12.87
C ILE A 4 13.60 -34.77 -12.42
N SER A 5 14.84 -35.09 -12.04
CA SER A 5 15.81 -34.08 -11.62
C SER A 5 16.18 -33.12 -12.74
N ASN A 6 16.32 -33.60 -13.97
CA ASN A 6 16.55 -32.75 -15.14
C ASN A 6 15.34 -31.86 -15.44
N ILE A 7 14.12 -32.40 -15.41
CA ILE A 7 12.91 -31.59 -15.60
C ILE A 7 12.83 -30.47 -14.55
N LEU A 8 13.07 -30.79 -13.28
CA LEU A 8 13.09 -29.80 -12.19
C LEU A 8 14.18 -28.74 -12.39
N TYR A 9 15.37 -29.15 -12.83
CA TYR A 9 16.46 -28.22 -13.15
C TYR A 9 16.05 -27.24 -14.27
N TRP A 10 15.52 -27.76 -15.37
CA TRP A 10 15.08 -26.94 -16.50
C TRP A 10 13.96 -25.96 -16.11
N ILE A 11 12.99 -26.40 -15.30
CA ILE A 11 11.93 -25.54 -14.78
C ILE A 11 12.52 -24.44 -13.89
N SER A 12 13.40 -24.79 -12.96
CA SER A 12 14.01 -23.85 -12.02
C SER A 12 14.85 -22.81 -12.76
N THR A 13 15.80 -23.24 -13.60
CA THR A 13 16.68 -22.33 -14.35
C THR A 13 15.91 -21.51 -15.39
N GLY A 14 14.88 -22.07 -16.01
CA GLY A 14 13.99 -21.34 -16.92
C GLY A 14 13.20 -20.23 -16.22
N LEU A 15 12.91 -20.38 -14.92
CA LEU A 15 12.20 -19.37 -14.13
C LEU A 15 13.10 -18.20 -13.69
N LEU A 16 14.42 -18.31 -13.83
CA LEU A 16 15.37 -17.26 -13.43
C LEU A 16 15.09 -15.94 -14.14
N VAL A 17 14.94 -15.98 -15.47
CA VAL A 17 14.72 -14.77 -16.28
C VAL A 17 13.39 -14.11 -15.93
N PRO A 18 12.24 -14.82 -15.89
CA PRO A 18 10.98 -14.26 -15.40
C PRO A 18 11.06 -13.63 -14.01
N VAL A 19 11.75 -14.28 -13.05
CA VAL A 19 11.88 -13.77 -11.68
C VAL A 19 12.66 -12.46 -11.66
N ILE A 20 13.78 -12.38 -12.40
CA ILE A 20 14.58 -11.14 -12.47
C ILE A 20 13.77 -10.01 -13.13
N VAL A 21 13.04 -10.29 -14.22
CA VAL A 21 12.21 -9.30 -14.90
C VAL A 21 11.11 -8.78 -13.97
N LEU A 22 10.42 -9.68 -13.25
CA LEU A 22 9.42 -9.29 -12.25
C LEU A 22 10.05 -8.48 -11.12
N LEU A 23 11.21 -8.87 -10.60
CA LEU A 23 11.91 -8.15 -9.55
C LEU A 23 12.23 -6.70 -9.99
N ILE A 24 12.75 -6.52 -11.21
CA ILE A 24 13.04 -5.20 -11.77
C ILE A 24 11.75 -4.39 -11.92
N PHE A 25 10.68 -4.99 -12.44
CA PHE A 25 9.37 -4.33 -12.54
C PHE A 25 8.88 -3.85 -11.17
N PHE A 26 8.91 -4.71 -10.15
CA PHE A 26 8.53 -4.36 -8.78
C PHE A 26 9.42 -3.28 -8.18
N PHE A 27 10.72 -3.28 -8.50
CA PHE A 27 11.65 -2.25 -8.06
C PHE A 27 11.31 -0.88 -8.64
N ILE A 28 11.04 -0.80 -9.95
CA ILE A 28 10.58 0.45 -10.59
C ILE A 28 9.26 0.91 -9.96
N ARG A 29 8.32 -0.03 -9.73
CA ARG A 29 7.03 0.26 -9.10
C ARG A 29 7.20 0.79 -7.67
N ALA A 30 8.19 0.30 -6.92
CA ALA A 30 8.52 0.78 -5.58
C ALA A 30 9.07 2.22 -5.61
N LEU A 31 9.95 2.54 -6.56
CA LEU A 31 10.48 3.89 -6.74
C LEU A 31 9.38 4.91 -7.07
N ILE A 32 8.48 4.57 -8.00
CA ILE A 32 7.32 5.42 -8.32
C ILE A 32 6.44 5.62 -7.08
N LEU A 33 6.23 4.55 -6.32
CA LEU A 33 5.40 4.59 -5.12
C LEU A 33 5.98 5.51 -4.04
N ILE A 34 7.30 5.58 -3.86
CA ILE A 34 7.94 6.58 -2.98
C ILE A 34 7.58 7.99 -3.42
N GLY A 35 7.69 8.30 -4.71
CA GLY A 35 7.39 9.63 -5.24
C GLY A 35 5.94 10.05 -4.98
N VAL A 36 4.99 9.16 -5.27
CA VAL A 36 3.56 9.39 -5.00
C VAL A 36 3.32 9.55 -3.50
N PHE A 37 3.93 8.69 -2.68
CA PHE A 37 3.82 8.75 -1.22
C PHE A 37 4.34 10.07 -0.66
N PHE A 38 5.45 10.61 -1.18
CA PHE A 38 6.00 11.88 -0.72
C PHE A 38 5.05 13.05 -1.03
N GLY A 39 4.40 13.03 -2.19
CA GLY A 39 3.37 14.01 -2.54
C GLY A 39 2.15 13.94 -1.61
N GLU A 40 1.68 12.73 -1.32
CA GLU A 40 0.57 12.48 -0.37
C GLU A 40 0.97 12.89 1.06
N TYR A 41 2.19 12.55 1.50
CA TYR A 41 2.73 12.91 2.81
C TYR A 41 2.76 14.43 3.04
N ILE A 42 3.24 15.20 2.05
CA ILE A 42 3.25 16.66 2.12
C ILE A 42 1.82 17.22 2.15
N ARG A 43 0.90 16.66 1.35
CA ARG A 43 -0.50 17.08 1.31
C ARG A 43 -1.20 16.82 2.65
N VAL A 44 -1.04 15.62 3.22
CA VAL A 44 -1.57 15.27 4.54
C VAL A 44 -1.01 16.23 5.61
N ARG A 45 0.30 16.52 5.59
CA ARG A 45 0.88 17.44 6.57
C ARG A 45 0.37 18.88 6.45
N LYS A 46 0.01 19.36 5.26
CA LYS A 46 -0.49 20.74 5.04
C LYS A 46 -2.01 20.87 5.15
N THR A 47 -2.76 19.95 4.56
CA THR A 47 -4.23 20.01 4.45
C THR A 47 -4.90 19.39 5.67
N SER A 48 -4.42 18.24 6.16
CA SER A 48 -5.05 17.58 7.29
C SER A 48 -4.91 18.38 8.58
N GLY A 49 -3.89 19.25 8.75
CA GLY A 49 -3.81 20.17 9.89
C GLY A 49 -5.10 20.99 10.04
N LYS A 50 -5.53 21.70 9.00
CA LYS A 50 -6.72 22.57 9.07
C LYS A 50 -8.04 21.83 9.30
N ILE A 51 -8.21 20.65 8.67
CA ILE A 51 -9.44 19.86 8.83
C ILE A 51 -9.50 19.22 10.23
N TYR A 52 -8.40 18.63 10.68
CA TYR A 52 -8.33 18.00 12.00
C TYR A 52 -8.35 19.00 13.16
N ASP A 53 -7.75 20.18 12.99
CA ASP A 53 -7.78 21.23 14.02
C ASP A 53 -9.22 21.75 14.22
N ASN A 54 -10.01 21.80 13.15
CA ASN A 54 -11.41 22.22 13.22
C ASN A 54 -12.37 21.11 13.69
N ILE A 55 -12.05 19.84 13.46
CA ILE A 55 -12.92 18.69 13.82
C ILE A 55 -13.25 18.62 15.30
N ASN A 56 -12.31 18.96 16.19
CA ASN A 56 -12.56 18.98 17.64
C ASN A 56 -13.62 20.02 18.06
N SER A 57 -13.93 20.98 17.20
CA SER A 57 -14.95 22.02 17.43
C SER A 57 -16.27 21.77 16.69
N VAL A 58 -16.35 20.70 15.89
CA VAL A 58 -17.56 20.36 15.14
C VAL A 58 -18.55 19.68 16.08
N ASN A 59 -19.73 20.29 16.22
CA ASN A 59 -20.87 19.77 16.96
C ASN A 59 -22.13 19.82 16.07
N ALA A 60 -23.23 19.20 16.51
CA ALA A 60 -24.51 19.15 15.78
C ALA A 60 -25.04 20.51 15.32
N SER A 61 -24.71 21.59 16.05
CA SER A 61 -25.08 22.97 15.75
C SER A 61 -24.17 23.65 14.72
N ASN A 62 -22.93 23.18 14.52
CA ASN A 62 -21.92 23.81 13.66
C ASN A 62 -21.61 23.01 12.38
N ILE A 63 -22.29 21.88 12.20
CA ILE A 63 -22.04 20.97 11.07
C ILE A 63 -22.32 21.63 9.71
N ASP A 64 -23.28 22.55 9.66
CA ASP A 64 -23.66 23.26 8.44
C ASP A 64 -22.59 24.30 8.04
N GLN A 65 -21.98 25.01 9.01
CA GLN A 65 -20.85 25.91 8.73
C GLN A 65 -19.58 25.12 8.37
N PHE A 66 -19.39 23.96 8.98
CA PHE A 66 -18.29 23.06 8.63
C PHE A 66 -18.44 22.56 7.19
N ARG A 67 -19.66 22.24 6.73
CA ARG A 67 -19.95 21.88 5.33
C ARG A 67 -19.53 22.99 4.36
N GLU A 68 -19.81 24.25 4.68
CA GLU A 68 -19.42 25.40 3.86
C GLU A 68 -17.91 25.67 3.87
N SER A 69 -17.21 25.27 4.94
CA SER A 69 -15.75 25.37 5.03
C SER A 69 -15.00 24.33 4.19
N LEU A 70 -15.70 23.30 3.71
CA LEU A 70 -15.11 22.26 2.86
C LEU A 70 -14.94 22.78 1.42
N PRO A 71 -13.79 22.53 0.77
CA PRO A 71 -13.56 22.95 -0.60
C PRO A 71 -14.55 22.29 -1.56
N GLU A 72 -15.06 23.05 -2.54
CA GLU A 72 -15.99 22.53 -3.56
C GLU A 72 -15.39 21.39 -4.39
N ASN A 73 -14.07 21.41 -4.58
CA ASN A 73 -13.29 20.35 -5.24
C ASN A 73 -12.52 19.55 -4.19
N PRO A 74 -12.90 18.29 -3.91
CA PRO A 74 -12.25 17.48 -2.88
C PRO A 74 -10.81 17.15 -3.29
N ALA A 75 -9.85 17.59 -2.48
CA ALA A 75 -8.43 17.30 -2.64
C ALA A 75 -8.06 15.92 -2.04
N SER A 76 -8.95 15.31 -1.23
CA SER A 76 -8.79 14.00 -0.63
C SER A 76 -10.06 13.15 -0.76
N ILE A 77 -9.89 11.82 -0.69
CA ILE A 77 -11.00 10.86 -0.61
C ILE A 77 -11.82 11.13 0.66
N THR A 78 -11.15 11.46 1.77
CA THR A 78 -11.77 11.78 3.06
C THR A 78 -12.73 12.96 2.93
N GLU A 79 -12.34 14.02 2.20
CA GLU A 79 -13.19 15.19 1.96
C GLU A 79 -14.43 14.82 1.13
N ALA A 80 -14.27 13.96 0.12
CA ALA A 80 -15.38 13.51 -0.70
C ALA A 80 -16.40 12.68 0.11
N TYR A 81 -15.95 11.77 0.98
CA TYR A 81 -16.83 10.97 1.82
C TYR A 81 -17.44 11.78 2.95
N LEU A 82 -16.70 12.74 3.52
CA LEU A 82 -17.21 13.66 4.53
C LEU A 82 -18.40 14.46 4.00
N LYS A 83 -18.30 15.02 2.78
CA LYS A 83 -19.41 15.71 2.12
C LYS A 83 -20.61 14.78 1.88
N LYS A 84 -20.38 13.57 1.38
CA LYS A 84 -21.45 12.57 1.15
C LYS A 84 -22.18 12.18 2.45
N ILE A 85 -21.45 12.03 3.56
CA ILE A 85 -22.02 11.70 4.87
C ILE A 85 -22.90 12.84 5.37
N ILE A 86 -22.42 14.09 5.29
CA ILE A 86 -23.21 15.27 5.67
C ILE A 86 -24.43 15.43 4.76
N ASP A 87 -24.31 15.19 3.45
CA ASP A 87 -25.40 15.31 2.49
C ASP A 87 -26.51 14.25 2.68
N ASN A 88 -26.17 13.08 3.25
CA ASN A 88 -27.11 12.00 3.55
C ASN A 88 -27.55 12.00 5.03
N ALA A 89 -27.48 13.17 5.68
CA ALA A 89 -27.85 13.36 7.06
C ALA A 89 -29.23 12.76 7.38
N GLY A 90 -29.28 11.88 8.39
CA GLY A 90 -30.51 11.29 8.88
C GLY A 90 -30.94 9.98 8.21
N ASN A 91 -30.11 9.39 7.34
CA ASN A 91 -30.26 8.01 6.87
C ASN A 91 -29.09 7.17 7.38
N GLU A 92 -29.20 6.65 8.61
CA GLU A 92 -28.17 5.86 9.30
C GLU A 92 -27.62 4.73 8.43
N ALA A 93 -28.50 3.92 7.84
CA ALA A 93 -28.10 2.83 6.94
C ALA A 93 -27.29 3.30 5.72
N LYS A 94 -27.54 4.53 5.22
CA LYS A 94 -26.78 5.09 4.09
C LYS A 94 -25.44 5.65 4.56
N THR A 95 -25.39 6.24 5.75
CA THR A 95 -24.15 6.72 6.37
C THR A 95 -23.19 5.57 6.66
N ASP A 96 -23.69 4.47 7.21
CA ASP A 96 -22.89 3.26 7.46
C ASP A 96 -22.35 2.65 6.17
N LEU A 97 -23.18 2.58 5.13
CA LEU A 97 -22.74 2.12 3.81
C LEU A 97 -21.61 2.99 3.26
N LEU A 98 -21.68 4.32 3.44
CA LEU A 98 -20.64 5.25 2.99
C LEU A 98 -19.32 5.08 3.78
N LEU A 99 -19.39 4.76 5.07
CA LEU A 99 -18.22 4.43 5.88
C LEU A 99 -17.56 3.13 5.37
N SER A 100 -18.34 2.08 5.12
CA SER A 100 -17.81 0.83 4.55
C SER A 100 -17.21 1.03 3.15
N GLU A 101 -17.84 1.85 2.29
CA GLU A 101 -17.27 2.20 0.98
C GLU A 101 -15.94 2.95 1.10
N PHE A 102 -15.81 3.83 2.10
CA PHE A 102 -14.55 4.51 2.40
C PHE A 102 -13.46 3.51 2.83
N GLU A 103 -13.76 2.58 3.72
CA GLU A 103 -12.81 1.54 4.16
C GLU A 103 -12.28 0.70 2.99
N ILE A 104 -13.19 0.27 2.09
CA ILE A 104 -12.82 -0.52 0.91
C ILE A 104 -11.88 0.28 -0.01
N GLU A 105 -12.17 1.55 -0.26
CA GLU A 105 -11.33 2.38 -1.13
C GLU A 105 -9.99 2.73 -0.46
N ALA A 106 -9.97 2.90 0.86
CA ALA A 106 -8.75 3.08 1.64
C ALA A 106 -7.86 1.81 1.59
N ASP A 107 -8.43 0.62 1.78
CA ASP A 107 -7.69 -0.64 1.66
C ASP A 107 -7.15 -0.84 0.24
N LYS A 108 -7.92 -0.51 -0.78
CA LYS A 108 -7.48 -0.55 -2.18
C LYS A 108 -6.27 0.35 -2.44
N LYS A 109 -6.19 1.54 -1.82
CA LYS A 109 -5.01 2.42 -1.89
C LYS A 109 -3.76 1.84 -1.20
N ILE A 110 -3.96 1.04 -0.16
CA ILE A 110 -2.90 0.37 0.61
C ILE A 110 -2.46 -0.92 -0.10
N SER A 111 -3.34 -1.55 -0.88
CA SER A 111 -3.15 -2.84 -1.53
C SER A 111 -1.82 -2.97 -2.28
N THR A 112 -1.38 -1.93 -2.99
CA THR A 112 -0.11 -2.08 -3.70
C THR A 112 1.10 -2.07 -2.76
N SER A 113 1.09 -1.23 -1.72
CA SER A 113 2.14 -1.26 -0.71
C SER A 113 2.22 -2.66 -0.08
N LYS A 114 1.06 -3.26 0.26
CA LYS A 114 0.96 -4.67 0.73
C LYS A 114 1.58 -5.67 -0.24
N VAL A 115 1.29 -5.54 -1.53
CA VAL A 115 1.83 -6.42 -2.58
C VAL A 115 3.35 -6.28 -2.69
N LEU A 116 3.90 -5.07 -2.69
CA LEU A 116 5.36 -4.86 -2.71
C LEU A 116 6.04 -5.43 -1.46
N THR A 117 5.45 -5.22 -0.28
CA THR A 117 5.95 -5.76 1.00
C THR A 117 6.15 -7.27 0.94
N LYS A 118 5.15 -7.99 0.40
CA LYS A 118 5.15 -9.46 0.37
C LYS A 118 5.95 -10.02 -0.81
N MET A 119 5.80 -9.46 -2.01
CA MET A 119 6.42 -10.00 -3.21
C MET A 119 7.92 -9.69 -3.32
N GLY A 120 8.39 -8.57 -2.77
CA GLY A 120 9.81 -8.19 -2.81
C GLY A 120 10.73 -9.28 -2.26
N PRO A 121 10.53 -9.76 -1.02
CA PRO A 121 11.36 -10.82 -0.43
C PRO A 121 11.19 -12.17 -1.14
N ILE A 122 9.97 -12.51 -1.58
CA ILE A 122 9.69 -13.77 -2.29
C ILE A 122 10.49 -13.83 -3.59
N LEU A 123 10.42 -12.78 -4.41
CA LEU A 123 11.16 -12.69 -5.67
C LEU A 123 12.67 -12.62 -5.43
N GLY A 124 13.12 -11.88 -4.40
CA GLY A 124 14.53 -11.80 -4.03
C GLY A 124 15.12 -13.15 -3.60
N LEU A 125 14.38 -13.91 -2.80
CA LEU A 125 14.73 -15.26 -2.37
C LEU A 125 14.73 -16.25 -3.54
N MET A 126 13.72 -16.22 -4.41
CA MET A 126 13.73 -17.05 -5.63
C MET A 126 14.93 -16.72 -6.51
N GLY A 127 15.26 -15.43 -6.64
CA GLY A 127 16.43 -14.96 -7.36
C GLY A 127 17.76 -15.47 -6.80
N THR A 128 17.81 -15.94 -5.55
CA THR A 128 19.03 -16.56 -4.99
C THR A 128 19.07 -18.05 -5.15
N LEU A 129 17.94 -18.72 -4.89
CA LEU A 129 17.87 -20.16 -4.85
C LEU A 129 18.01 -20.78 -6.25
N ILE A 130 17.54 -20.09 -7.28
CA ILE A 130 17.64 -20.57 -8.68
C ILE A 130 19.09 -20.60 -9.19
N PRO A 131 19.88 -19.49 -9.16
CA PRO A 131 21.26 -19.50 -9.63
C PRO A 131 22.23 -20.26 -8.71
N MET A 132 21.85 -20.56 -7.46
CA MET A 132 22.70 -21.34 -6.56
C MET A 132 22.95 -22.76 -7.09
N GLY A 133 22.00 -23.36 -7.82
CA GLY A 133 22.21 -24.66 -8.48
C GLY A 133 23.37 -24.65 -9.48
N PRO A 134 23.31 -23.81 -10.55
CA PRO A 134 24.42 -23.61 -11.48
C PRO A 134 25.74 -23.21 -10.81
N ALA A 135 25.71 -22.38 -9.76
CA ALA A 135 26.90 -21.96 -9.03
C ALA A 135 27.63 -23.13 -8.36
N LEU A 136 26.88 -24.04 -7.71
CA LEU A 136 27.45 -25.24 -7.06
C LEU A 136 28.01 -26.24 -8.09
N VAL A 137 27.38 -26.36 -9.26
CA VAL A 137 27.90 -27.17 -10.37
C VAL A 137 29.20 -26.58 -10.94
N GLY A 138 29.28 -25.26 -11.08
CA GLY A 138 30.50 -24.55 -11.47
C GLY A 138 31.64 -24.80 -10.48
N LEU A 139 31.35 -24.71 -9.18
CA LEU A 139 32.31 -25.02 -8.11
C LEU A 139 32.80 -26.48 -8.19
N ALA A 140 31.91 -27.44 -8.36
CA ALA A 140 32.27 -28.86 -8.50
C ALA A 140 33.14 -29.13 -9.73
N SER A 141 33.03 -28.29 -10.77
CA SER A 141 33.79 -28.38 -12.02
C SER A 141 35.10 -27.57 -11.99
N GLY A 142 35.39 -26.82 -10.91
CA GLY A 142 36.54 -25.94 -10.81
C GLY A 142 36.40 -24.59 -11.54
N ASP A 143 35.22 -24.27 -12.06
CA ASP A 143 34.93 -22.98 -12.73
C ASP A 143 34.49 -21.93 -11.69
N ILE A 144 35.48 -21.30 -11.07
CA ILE A 144 35.29 -20.26 -10.06
C ILE A 144 34.69 -18.99 -10.69
N ALA A 145 34.94 -18.72 -11.97
CA ALA A 145 34.43 -17.52 -12.65
C ALA A 145 32.90 -17.59 -12.83
N SER A 146 32.40 -18.72 -13.33
CA SER A 146 30.95 -18.95 -13.46
C SER A 146 30.25 -19.01 -12.10
N MET A 147 30.89 -19.61 -11.09
CA MET A 147 30.40 -19.60 -9.71
C MET A 147 30.23 -18.16 -9.19
N ALA A 148 31.27 -17.33 -9.32
CA ALA A 148 31.27 -15.94 -8.83
C ALA A 148 30.16 -15.11 -9.50
N TYR A 149 29.98 -15.25 -10.82
CA TYR A 149 28.94 -14.53 -11.55
C TYR A 149 27.52 -14.90 -11.06
N ASN A 150 27.22 -16.19 -10.93
CA ASN A 150 25.90 -16.65 -10.48
C ASN A 150 25.61 -16.22 -9.02
N MET A 151 26.63 -16.23 -8.15
CA MET A 151 26.51 -15.72 -6.78
C MET A 151 26.30 -14.21 -6.72
N GLN A 152 26.96 -13.44 -7.59
CA GLN A 152 26.75 -11.99 -7.65
C GLN A 152 25.30 -11.67 -8.00
N VAL A 153 24.73 -12.35 -8.99
CA VAL A 153 23.31 -12.21 -9.35
C VAL A 153 22.43 -12.56 -8.15
N ALA A 154 22.67 -13.69 -7.50
CA ALA A 154 21.91 -14.13 -6.32
C ALA A 154 21.91 -13.09 -5.19
N PHE A 155 23.07 -12.54 -4.83
CA PHE A 155 23.13 -11.53 -3.78
C PHE A 155 22.43 -10.23 -4.18
N ALA A 156 22.62 -9.80 -5.44
CA ALA A 156 21.97 -8.60 -5.95
C ALA A 156 20.43 -8.71 -5.91
N THR A 157 19.86 -9.85 -6.31
CA THR A 157 18.39 -10.02 -6.29
C THR A 157 17.82 -9.96 -4.88
N THR A 158 18.56 -10.48 -3.88
CA THR A 158 18.13 -10.39 -2.47
C THR A 158 18.08 -8.94 -2.01
N VAL A 159 19.18 -8.21 -2.24
CA VAL A 159 19.29 -6.82 -1.78
C VAL A 159 18.18 -5.99 -2.40
N VAL A 160 17.95 -6.13 -3.70
CA VAL A 160 16.87 -5.43 -4.40
C VAL A 160 15.49 -5.85 -3.86
N GLY A 161 15.25 -7.14 -3.67
CA GLY A 161 13.98 -7.66 -3.14
C GLY A 161 13.65 -7.14 -1.74
N LEU A 162 14.66 -7.06 -0.86
CA LEU A 162 14.52 -6.48 0.48
C LEU A 162 14.25 -4.97 0.43
N VAL A 163 14.91 -4.24 -0.46
CA VAL A 163 14.65 -2.80 -0.66
C VAL A 163 13.20 -2.57 -1.11
N VAL A 164 12.71 -3.36 -2.08
CA VAL A 164 11.30 -3.30 -2.51
C VAL A 164 10.36 -3.53 -1.34
N SER A 165 10.64 -4.53 -0.51
CA SER A 165 9.84 -4.86 0.68
C SER A 165 9.84 -3.73 1.70
N ALA A 166 11.01 -3.15 2.01
CA ALA A 166 11.14 -2.07 2.97
C ALA A 166 10.34 -0.84 2.54
N ILE A 167 10.36 -0.51 1.25
CA ILE A 167 9.57 0.58 0.68
C ILE A 167 8.06 0.27 0.77
N GLY A 168 7.66 -0.94 0.38
CA GLY A 168 6.28 -1.41 0.52
C GLY A 168 5.79 -1.28 1.96
N PHE A 169 6.58 -1.77 2.91
CA PHE A 169 6.22 -1.82 4.33
C PHE A 169 6.11 -0.43 4.95
N THR A 170 7.11 0.43 4.73
CA THR A 170 7.12 1.79 5.28
C THR A 170 5.94 2.62 4.78
N THR A 171 5.63 2.53 3.48
CA THR A 171 4.48 3.23 2.90
C THR A 171 3.14 2.63 3.30
N GLN A 172 3.07 1.30 3.45
CA GLN A 172 1.90 0.61 3.98
C GLN A 172 1.57 1.12 5.38
N GLN A 173 2.53 1.11 6.31
CA GLN A 173 2.32 1.52 7.70
C GLN A 173 1.85 2.97 7.81
N ALA A 174 2.43 3.88 7.02
CA ALA A 174 2.02 5.27 7.02
C ALA A 174 0.58 5.45 6.51
N LYS A 175 0.22 4.79 5.41
CA LYS A 175 -1.13 4.85 4.84
C LYS A 175 -2.18 4.22 5.74
N GLU A 176 -1.88 3.08 6.38
CA GLU A 176 -2.78 2.44 7.35
C GLU A 176 -3.05 3.37 8.53
N ARG A 177 -2.01 4.04 9.06
CA ARG A 177 -2.17 5.03 10.14
C ARG A 177 -3.05 6.22 9.74
N TRP A 178 -2.92 6.71 8.51
CA TRP A 178 -3.77 7.80 8.01
C TRP A 178 -5.20 7.35 7.76
N ALA A 179 -5.40 6.20 7.14
CA ALA A 179 -6.72 5.64 6.89
C ALA A 179 -7.49 5.40 8.19
N ALA A 180 -6.84 4.86 9.22
CA ALA A 180 -7.46 4.70 10.55
C ALA A 180 -7.87 6.05 11.16
N LYS A 181 -6.99 7.06 11.07
CA LYS A 181 -7.28 8.41 11.58
C LYS A 181 -8.45 9.06 10.81
N ASP A 182 -8.52 8.85 9.50
CA ASP A 182 -9.57 9.40 8.63
C ASP A 182 -10.91 8.70 8.89
N LEU A 183 -10.90 7.38 9.09
CA LEU A 183 -12.09 6.61 9.43
C LEU A 183 -12.70 7.08 10.76
N THR A 184 -11.89 7.21 11.82
CA THR A 184 -12.37 7.71 13.13
C THR A 184 -13.03 9.09 13.02
N VAL A 185 -12.52 9.94 12.14
CA VAL A 185 -13.14 11.26 11.87
C VAL A 185 -14.49 11.11 11.19
N LEU A 186 -14.56 10.28 10.15
CA LEU A 186 -15.81 10.07 9.42
C LEU A 186 -16.88 9.44 10.32
N GLU A 187 -16.50 8.49 11.17
CA GLU A 187 -17.38 7.89 12.19
C GLU A 187 -17.88 8.93 13.20
N TYR A 188 -16.99 9.79 13.71
CA TYR A 188 -17.39 10.87 14.62
C TYR A 188 -18.42 11.81 13.99
N ILE A 189 -18.20 12.20 12.73
CA ILE A 189 -19.12 13.06 11.99
C ILE A 189 -20.43 12.35 11.67
N ALA A 190 -20.39 11.08 11.28
CA ALA A 190 -21.57 10.25 11.06
C ALA A 190 -22.46 10.20 12.30
N ASN A 191 -21.88 9.99 13.48
CA ASN A 191 -22.60 9.97 14.76
C ASN A 191 -23.26 11.32 15.06
N ILE A 192 -22.53 12.44 14.92
CA ILE A 192 -23.09 13.78 15.14
C ILE A 192 -24.29 14.06 14.21
N VAL A 193 -24.16 13.67 12.95
CA VAL A 193 -25.18 13.90 11.93
C VAL A 193 -26.44 13.07 12.21
N ASN A 194 -26.28 11.86 12.75
CA ASN A 194 -27.38 11.01 13.17
C ASN A 194 -28.04 11.53 14.47
N ASP A 195 -27.25 11.93 15.47
CA ASP A 195 -27.73 12.48 16.76
C ASP A 195 -28.54 13.78 16.59
N LYS A 196 -28.15 14.66 15.66
CA LYS A 196 -28.89 15.91 15.35
C LYS A 196 -30.37 15.63 15.03
N LYS A 197 -30.69 14.46 14.48
CA LYS A 197 -32.06 14.06 14.15
C LYS A 197 -32.83 13.50 15.35
N GLU A 198 -32.16 12.84 16.29
CA GLU A 198 -32.82 12.41 17.53
C GLU A 198 -33.24 13.60 18.39
N CYS A 199 -32.45 14.68 18.43
CA CYS A 199 -32.83 15.92 19.11
C CYS A 199 -33.84 16.80 18.35
N ALA A 200 -34.04 16.58 17.04
CA ALA A 200 -34.96 17.35 16.19
C ALA A 200 -36.33 16.65 15.98
N LYS A 201 -36.49 15.42 16.49
CA LYS A 201 -37.78 14.72 16.58
C LYS A 201 -38.45 15.00 17.92
#